data_AF-A0AAV5V039-F1
#
_entry.id   AF-A0AAV5V039-F1
#
_cell.length_a   1.000
_cell.length_b   1.000
_cell.length_c   1.000
_cell.angle_alpha   90.00
_cell.angle_beta   90.00
_cell.angle_gamma   90.00
#
_symmetry.space_group_name_H-M   'P 1'
#
loop_
_entity.id
_entity.type
_entity.pdbx_description
1 polymer ?
#
loop_
_entity_poly.entity_id
_entity_poly.type
_entity_poly.pdbx_seq_one_letter_code
_entity_poly.pdbx_strand_id
1 'polypeptide(L)'
;MTAEVARLCKKSMESVSLGTKEENIQHGRDYYKFLFTNYPELRIYFKGVEHYTAEDVQTSERFEKGGARALLAAHLLAETFENQQVFKAYVRETINHHRVHKMDPALWLEFFTVFVKYLETKTAVNEETKEAWAEMGRVFNAEAQAHLKNLNLPHV
;
A
#
# COMPACT_ATOMS: atom_id res chain seq x y z
N MET A 1 -8.87 -20.53 -3.29
CA MET A 1 -7.57 -19.85 -3.41
C MET A 1 -7.66 -18.41 -2.92
N THR A 2 -8.57 -17.57 -3.40
CA THR A 2 -8.74 -16.17 -2.94
C THR A 2 -9.10 -16.03 -1.45
N ALA A 3 -9.96 -16.92 -0.92
CA ALA A 3 -10.34 -16.91 0.50
C ALA A 3 -9.14 -17.08 1.45
N GLU A 4 -8.22 -17.98 1.14
CA GLU A 4 -7.05 -18.23 1.98
C GLU A 4 -6.05 -17.07 1.91
N VAL A 5 -5.81 -16.53 0.72
CA VAL A 5 -4.99 -15.32 0.54
C VAL A 5 -5.56 -14.15 1.33
N ALA A 6 -6.87 -13.91 1.21
CA ALA A 6 -7.54 -12.85 1.95
C ALA A 6 -7.41 -13.06 3.47
N ARG A 7 -7.62 -14.30 3.95
CA ARG A 7 -7.50 -14.65 5.37
C ARG A 7 -6.09 -14.35 5.91
N LEU A 8 -5.04 -14.76 5.21
CA LEU A 8 -3.65 -14.54 5.60
C LEU A 8 -3.29 -13.06 5.61
N CYS A 9 -3.63 -12.32 4.54
CA CYS A 9 -3.40 -10.89 4.48
C CYS A 9 -4.14 -10.14 5.60
N LYS A 10 -5.45 -10.40 5.79
CA LYS A 10 -6.24 -9.82 6.89
C LYS A 10 -5.61 -10.09 8.26
N LYS A 11 -5.18 -11.34 8.50
CA LYS A 11 -4.54 -11.72 9.77
C LYS A 11 -3.26 -10.92 10.04
N SER A 12 -2.43 -10.70 9.01
CA SER A 12 -1.20 -9.91 9.16
C SER A 12 -1.47 -8.44 9.50
N MET A 13 -2.60 -7.90 9.02
CA MET A 13 -3.00 -6.50 9.20
C MET A 13 -3.54 -6.19 10.60
N GLU A 14 -3.82 -7.21 11.43
CA GLU A 14 -4.17 -7.01 12.85
C GLU A 14 -3.05 -6.27 13.61
N SER A 15 -1.79 -6.41 13.17
CA SER A 15 -0.62 -5.72 13.75
C SER A 15 -0.55 -4.22 13.44
N VAL A 16 -1.36 -3.75 12.49
CA VAL A 16 -1.43 -2.35 12.02
C VAL A 16 -2.89 -1.92 11.95
N SER A 17 -3.53 -1.96 13.11
CA SER A 17 -4.97 -1.73 13.24
C SER A 17 -5.39 -0.30 12.90
N LEU A 18 -6.56 -0.16 12.26
CA LEU A 18 -7.17 1.13 11.97
C LEU A 18 -7.86 1.71 13.22
N GLY A 19 -7.93 3.02 13.32
CA GLY A 19 -8.64 3.68 14.40
C GLY A 19 -8.24 5.14 14.56
N THR A 20 -8.76 5.76 15.62
CA THR A 20 -8.52 7.18 15.95
C THR A 20 -7.65 7.37 17.19
N LYS A 21 -7.15 6.27 17.80
CA LYS A 21 -6.21 6.36 18.93
C LYS A 21 -4.81 6.66 18.41
N GLU A 22 -3.97 7.23 19.27
CA GLU A 22 -2.59 7.60 18.91
C GLU A 22 -1.80 6.43 18.32
N GLU A 23 -1.95 5.23 18.89
CA GLU A 23 -1.32 4.00 18.38
C GLU A 23 -1.72 3.69 16.93
N ASN A 24 -3.02 3.80 16.61
CA ASN A 24 -3.54 3.54 15.26
C ASN A 24 -3.00 4.56 14.25
N ILE A 25 -2.96 5.83 14.66
CA ILE A 25 -2.40 6.92 13.86
C ILE A 25 -0.90 6.69 13.63
N GLN A 26 -0.20 6.24 14.67
CA GLN A 26 1.24 6.01 14.61
C GLN A 26 1.61 4.90 13.63
N HIS A 27 0.79 3.86 13.47
CA HIS A 27 1.01 2.86 12.40
C HIS A 27 1.08 3.52 11.01
N GLY A 28 0.19 4.48 10.73
CA GLY A 28 0.19 5.20 9.46
C GLY A 28 1.44 6.05 9.25
N ARG A 29 1.89 6.75 10.31
CA ARG A 29 3.15 7.52 10.28
C ARG A 29 4.36 6.61 10.08
N ASP A 30 4.39 5.48 10.78
CA ASP A 30 5.50 4.53 10.72
C ASP A 30 5.64 3.90 9.33
N TYR A 31 4.54 3.68 8.61
CA TYR A 31 4.61 3.26 7.21
C TYR A 31 5.39 4.28 6.34
N TYR A 32 5.08 5.58 6.46
CA TYR A 32 5.80 6.61 5.70
C TYR A 32 7.22 6.83 6.20
N LYS A 33 7.48 6.70 7.50
CA LYS A 33 8.85 6.72 8.05
C LYS A 33 9.68 5.59 7.46
N PHE A 34 9.14 4.38 7.45
CA PHE A 34 9.76 3.22 6.82
C PHE A 34 10.02 3.47 5.33
N LEU A 35 9.01 3.91 4.57
CA LEU A 35 9.12 4.21 3.14
C LEU A 35 10.22 5.24 2.87
N PHE A 36 10.21 6.38 3.58
CA PHE A 36 11.12 7.50 3.31
C PHE A 36 12.56 7.20 3.74
N THR A 37 12.74 6.27 4.69
CA THR A 37 14.06 5.84 5.17
C THR A 37 14.67 4.78 4.25
N ASN A 38 13.89 3.79 3.82
CA ASN A 38 14.40 2.62 3.10
C ASN A 38 14.29 2.75 1.57
N TYR A 39 13.42 3.65 1.09
CA TYR A 39 13.14 3.90 -0.33
C TYR A 39 13.14 5.42 -0.61
N PRO A 40 14.22 6.14 -0.28
CA PRO A 40 14.29 7.60 -0.38
C PRO A 40 14.09 8.13 -1.80
N GLU A 41 14.35 7.32 -2.83
CA GLU A 41 14.11 7.61 -4.25
C GLU A 41 12.62 7.77 -4.57
N LEU A 42 11.72 7.11 -3.83
CA LEU A 42 10.27 7.23 -4.05
C LEU A 42 9.70 8.58 -3.56
N ARG A 43 10.48 9.34 -2.79
CA ARG A 43 10.08 10.66 -2.29
C ARG A 43 9.80 11.67 -3.40
N ILE A 44 10.32 11.45 -4.62
CA ILE A 44 10.08 12.31 -5.79
C ILE A 44 8.59 12.49 -6.15
N TYR A 45 7.75 11.51 -5.77
CA TYR A 45 6.30 11.53 -6.00
C TYR A 45 5.55 12.34 -4.94
N PHE A 46 6.20 12.70 -3.82
CA PHE A 46 5.63 13.43 -2.71
C PHE A 46 6.01 14.90 -2.77
N LYS A 47 5.25 15.67 -3.58
CA LYS A 47 5.56 17.08 -3.86
C LYS A 47 5.68 17.95 -2.60
N GLY A 48 6.76 18.73 -2.53
CA GLY A 48 7.06 19.67 -1.45
C GLY A 48 7.69 19.04 -0.21
N VAL A 49 7.89 17.71 -0.19
CA VAL A 49 8.46 16.96 0.93
C VAL A 49 9.48 15.92 0.44
N GLU A 50 10.08 16.15 -0.72
CA GLU A 50 11.00 15.21 -1.39
C GLU A 50 12.26 14.90 -0.55
N HIS A 51 12.60 15.78 0.39
CA HIS A 51 13.77 15.69 1.26
C HIS A 51 13.45 15.25 2.69
N TYR A 52 12.17 15.02 3.02
CA TYR A 52 11.75 14.68 4.37
C TYR A 52 12.46 13.44 4.91
N THR A 53 12.90 13.53 6.15
CA THR A 53 13.43 12.46 6.98
C THR A 53 12.31 11.77 7.76
N ALA A 54 12.63 10.69 8.48
CA ALA A 54 11.68 10.06 9.39
C ALA A 54 11.20 10.99 10.51
N GLU A 55 12.04 11.92 10.97
CA GLU A 55 11.69 12.91 12.00
C GLU A 55 10.68 13.95 11.45
N ASP A 56 10.87 14.39 10.20
CA ASP A 56 9.92 15.28 9.52
C ASP A 56 8.56 14.58 9.33
N VAL A 57 8.57 13.30 8.94
CA VAL A 57 7.33 12.51 8.80
C VAL A 57 6.61 12.35 10.14
N GLN A 58 7.35 12.12 11.24
CA GLN A 58 6.78 11.90 12.58
C GLN A 58 5.94 13.07 13.07
N THR A 59 6.31 14.30 12.71
CA THR A 59 5.65 15.53 13.17
C THR A 59 4.69 16.13 12.14
N SER A 60 4.52 15.48 10.98
CA SER A 60 3.74 16.02 9.86
C SER A 60 2.27 15.58 9.87
N GLU A 61 1.37 16.56 9.94
CA GLU A 61 -0.08 16.35 9.80
C GLU A 61 -0.44 15.74 8.42
N ARG A 62 0.36 16.03 7.38
CA ARG A 62 0.19 15.43 6.05
C ARG A 62 0.32 13.92 6.10
N PHE A 63 1.31 13.40 6.84
CA PHE A 63 1.59 11.97 6.93
C PHE A 63 0.80 11.25 8.03
N GLU A 64 0.27 11.99 9.01
CA GLU A 64 -0.83 11.49 9.83
C GLU A 64 -2.05 11.13 8.97
N LYS A 65 -2.54 12.09 8.19
CA LYS A 65 -3.71 11.89 7.32
C LYS A 65 -3.42 10.93 6.16
N GLY A 66 -2.25 11.07 5.53
CA GLY A 66 -1.80 10.22 4.44
C GLY A 66 -1.58 8.78 4.89
N GLY A 67 -0.99 8.59 6.08
CA GLY A 67 -0.74 7.28 6.69
C GLY A 67 -2.02 6.51 6.94
N ALA A 68 -3.01 7.16 7.56
CA ALA A 68 -4.32 6.55 7.79
C ALA A 68 -5.00 6.11 6.47
N ARG A 69 -4.91 6.93 5.41
CA ARG A 69 -5.47 6.58 4.09
C ARG A 69 -4.74 5.41 3.43
N ALA A 70 -3.42 5.37 3.51
CA ALA A 70 -2.62 4.29 2.95
C ALA A 70 -2.91 2.95 3.64
N LEU A 71 -2.96 2.93 4.98
CA LEU A 71 -3.32 1.72 5.71
C LEU A 71 -4.76 1.29 5.45
N LEU A 72 -5.72 2.22 5.42
CA LEU A 72 -7.10 1.90 5.05
C LEU A 72 -7.18 1.24 3.68
N ALA A 73 -6.44 1.75 2.69
CA ALA A 73 -6.41 1.16 1.35
C ALA A 73 -5.88 -0.28 1.37
N ALA A 74 -4.79 -0.55 2.11
CA ALA A 74 -4.25 -1.90 2.25
C ALA A 74 -5.22 -2.86 2.95
N HIS A 75 -5.94 -2.40 3.99
CA HIS A 75 -7.02 -3.15 4.63
C HIS A 75 -8.16 -3.45 3.65
N LEU A 76 -8.61 -2.46 2.88
CA LEU A 76 -9.68 -2.66 1.88
C LEU A 76 -9.30 -3.65 0.78
N LEU A 77 -8.04 -3.66 0.35
CA LEU A 77 -7.54 -4.67 -0.59
C LEU A 77 -7.68 -6.08 0.01
N ALA A 78 -7.26 -6.28 1.27
CA ALA A 78 -7.36 -7.57 1.95
C ALA A 78 -8.83 -7.99 2.20
N GLU A 79 -9.70 -7.07 2.61
CA GLU A 79 -11.11 -7.33 2.86
C GLU A 79 -11.89 -7.67 1.59
N THR A 80 -11.57 -7.02 0.47
CA THR A 80 -12.31 -7.20 -0.79
C THR A 80 -11.76 -8.31 -1.67
N PHE A 81 -10.58 -8.86 -1.38
CA PHE A 81 -9.89 -9.82 -2.26
C PHE A 81 -10.71 -11.09 -2.57
N GLU A 82 -11.57 -11.55 -1.64
CA GLU A 82 -12.45 -12.68 -1.93
C GLU A 82 -13.47 -12.35 -3.03
N ASN A 83 -13.96 -11.11 -3.04
CA ASN A 83 -14.86 -10.57 -4.06
C ASN A 83 -14.08 -9.84 -5.15
N GLN A 84 -13.57 -10.62 -6.10
CA GLN A 84 -12.71 -10.14 -7.18
C GLN A 84 -13.30 -8.98 -8.01
N GLN A 85 -14.62 -8.87 -8.14
CA GLN A 85 -15.24 -7.76 -8.86
C GLN A 85 -15.08 -6.43 -8.09
N VAL A 86 -15.33 -6.46 -6.78
CA VAL A 86 -15.16 -5.30 -5.90
C VAL A 86 -13.68 -4.95 -5.75
N PHE A 87 -12.82 -5.95 -5.54
CA PHE A 87 -11.37 -5.76 -5.48
C PHE A 87 -10.86 -5.02 -6.73
N LYS A 88 -11.15 -5.55 -7.93
CA LYS A 88 -10.69 -4.95 -9.18
C LYS A 88 -11.26 -3.55 -9.41
N ALA A 89 -12.51 -3.29 -9.04
CA ALA A 89 -13.08 -1.95 -9.08
C ALA A 89 -12.31 -0.97 -8.18
N TYR A 90 -11.94 -1.41 -6.97
CA TYR A 90 -11.14 -0.60 -6.05
C TYR A 90 -9.70 -0.39 -6.55
N VAL A 91 -9.09 -1.39 -7.20
CA VAL A 91 -7.79 -1.21 -7.88
C VAL A 91 -7.88 -0.10 -8.93
N ARG A 92 -8.85 -0.16 -9.84
CA ARG A 92 -9.02 0.89 -10.87
C ARG A 92 -9.23 2.28 -10.28
N GLU A 93 -10.01 2.37 -9.20
CA GLU A 93 -10.20 3.63 -8.49
C GLU A 93 -8.91 4.15 -7.85
N THR A 94 -8.12 3.25 -7.28
CA THR A 94 -6.79 3.59 -6.76
C THR A 94 -5.91 4.16 -7.88
N ILE A 95 -5.87 3.52 -9.05
CA ILE A 95 -5.11 4.04 -10.22
C ILE A 95 -5.61 5.42 -10.65
N ASN A 96 -6.93 5.62 -10.72
CA ASN A 96 -7.52 6.91 -11.12
C ASN A 96 -7.07 8.05 -10.20
N HIS A 97 -7.02 7.81 -8.89
CA HIS A 97 -6.58 8.80 -7.90
C HIS A 97 -5.09 9.10 -7.96
N HIS A 98 -4.28 8.16 -8.44
CA HIS A 98 -2.82 8.32 -8.48
C HIS A 98 -2.29 8.83 -9.82
N ARG A 99 -3.10 8.88 -10.88
CA ARG A 99 -2.68 9.33 -12.22
C ARG A 99 -1.99 10.70 -12.23
N VAL A 100 -2.39 11.58 -11.31
CA VAL A 100 -1.83 12.94 -11.17
C VAL A 100 -0.35 12.93 -10.79
N HIS A 101 0.14 11.85 -10.18
CA HIS A 101 1.52 11.71 -9.75
C HIS A 101 2.45 11.17 -10.85
N LYS A 102 1.87 10.64 -11.96
CA LYS A 102 2.63 10.08 -13.09
C LYS A 102 3.71 9.09 -12.64
N MET A 103 3.33 8.20 -11.72
CA MET A 103 4.21 7.16 -11.18
C MET A 103 4.67 6.20 -12.28
N ASP A 104 5.91 5.70 -12.16
CA ASP A 104 6.37 4.56 -12.95
C ASP A 104 5.40 3.38 -12.75
N PRO A 105 4.84 2.79 -13.82
CA PRO A 105 3.87 1.71 -13.71
C PRO A 105 4.43 0.44 -13.08
N ALA A 106 5.74 0.23 -12.99
CA ALA A 106 6.32 -0.91 -12.28
C ALA A 106 6.09 -0.84 -10.75
N LEU A 107 5.91 0.38 -10.20
CA LEU A 107 5.74 0.60 -8.77
C LEU A 107 4.45 0.00 -8.20
N TRP A 108 3.46 -0.30 -9.05
CA TRP A 108 2.22 -0.94 -8.63
C TRP A 108 2.43 -2.31 -8.00
N LEU A 109 3.37 -3.09 -8.54
CA LEU A 109 3.76 -4.38 -7.95
C LEU A 109 4.74 -4.19 -6.80
N GLU A 110 5.71 -3.28 -6.94
CA GLU A 110 6.76 -3.03 -5.95
C GLU A 110 6.20 -2.57 -4.59
N PHE A 111 5.07 -1.87 -4.59
CA PHE A 111 4.34 -1.50 -3.36
C PHE A 111 4.18 -2.68 -2.40
N PHE A 112 3.83 -3.87 -2.91
CA PHE A 112 3.58 -5.04 -2.06
C PHE A 112 4.86 -5.55 -1.40
N THR A 113 5.99 -5.47 -2.08
CA THR A 113 7.31 -5.78 -1.50
C THR A 113 7.66 -4.80 -0.38
N VAL A 114 7.48 -3.50 -0.61
CA VAL A 114 7.72 -2.46 0.40
C VAL A 114 6.79 -2.65 1.61
N PHE A 115 5.52 -2.94 1.34
CA PHE A 115 4.49 -3.06 2.37
C PHE A 115 4.70 -4.28 3.26
N VAL A 116 5.06 -5.44 2.69
CA VAL A 116 5.41 -6.63 3.48
C VAL A 116 6.63 -6.37 4.37
N LYS A 117 7.68 -5.72 3.86
CA LYS A 117 8.85 -5.35 4.67
C LYS A 117 8.49 -4.39 5.80
N TYR A 118 7.53 -3.48 5.58
CA TYR A 118 6.99 -2.65 6.64
C TYR A 118 6.26 -3.51 7.70
N LEU A 119 5.41 -4.46 7.30
CA LEU A 119 4.74 -5.37 8.23
C LEU A 119 5.72 -6.21 9.05
N GLU A 120 6.84 -6.62 8.47
CA GLU A 120 7.93 -7.32 9.19
C GLU A 120 8.55 -6.48 10.32
N THR A 121 8.40 -5.14 10.29
CA THR A 121 8.79 -4.27 11.41
C THR A 121 7.77 -4.24 12.55
N LYS A 122 6.55 -4.76 12.32
CA LYS A 122 5.41 -4.70 13.24
C LYS A 122 5.04 -6.06 13.82
N THR A 123 5.25 -7.13 13.06
CA THR A 123 4.96 -8.50 13.49
C THR A 123 5.80 -9.49 12.68
N ALA A 124 5.86 -10.73 13.15
CA ALA A 124 6.43 -11.82 12.35
C ALA A 124 5.51 -12.13 11.17
N VAL A 125 6.03 -12.03 9.95
CA VAL A 125 5.32 -12.41 8.71
C VAL A 125 5.95 -13.70 8.18
N ASN A 126 5.21 -14.80 8.25
CA ASN A 126 5.69 -16.10 7.75
C ASN A 126 5.63 -16.17 6.21
N GLU A 127 6.31 -17.17 5.63
CA GLU A 127 6.41 -17.33 4.17
C GLU A 127 5.04 -17.49 3.50
N GLU A 128 4.09 -18.19 4.12
CA GLU A 128 2.72 -18.32 3.59
C GLU A 128 2.03 -16.95 3.45
N THR A 129 2.20 -16.07 4.44
CA THR A 129 1.63 -14.72 4.43
C THR A 129 2.34 -13.83 3.41
N LYS A 130 3.66 -13.98 3.24
CA LYS A 130 4.41 -13.28 2.19
C LYS A 130 3.91 -13.68 0.81
N GLU A 131 3.69 -14.97 0.59
CA GLU A 131 3.16 -15.44 -0.69
C GLU A 131 1.71 -15.03 -0.93
N ALA A 132 0.89 -14.93 0.13
CA ALA A 132 -0.44 -14.36 0.03
C ALA A 132 -0.40 -12.89 -0.45
N TRP A 133 0.47 -12.06 0.13
CA TRP A 133 0.66 -10.68 -0.33
C TRP A 133 1.24 -10.59 -1.74
N ALA A 134 2.18 -11.47 -2.10
CA ALA A 134 2.73 -11.54 -3.45
C ALA A 134 1.66 -11.91 -4.49
N GLU A 135 0.78 -12.86 -4.16
CA GLU A 135 -0.34 -13.24 -5.01
C GLU A 135 -1.35 -12.11 -5.16
N MET A 136 -1.74 -11.45 -4.06
CA MET A 136 -2.60 -10.27 -4.13
C MET A 136 -1.96 -9.17 -4.97
N GLY A 137 -0.65 -8.94 -4.83
CA GLY A 137 0.11 -7.98 -5.60
C GLY A 137 0.13 -8.30 -7.10
N ARG A 138 0.27 -9.58 -7.47
CA ARG A 138 0.17 -10.01 -8.88
C ARG A 138 -1.20 -9.71 -9.47
N VAL A 139 -2.27 -10.01 -8.75
CA VAL A 139 -3.66 -9.72 -9.19
C VAL A 139 -3.92 -8.22 -9.26
N PHE A 140 -3.47 -7.45 -8.26
CA PHE A 140 -3.54 -6.00 -8.26
C PHE A 140 -2.84 -5.41 -9.48
N ASN A 141 -1.59 -5.79 -9.72
CA ASN A 141 -0.79 -5.27 -10.81
C ASN A 141 -1.41 -5.62 -12.16
N ALA A 142 -1.88 -6.86 -12.36
CA ALA A 142 -2.54 -7.26 -13.60
C ALA A 142 -3.75 -6.37 -13.94
N GLU A 143 -4.60 -6.06 -12.96
CA GLU A 143 -5.73 -5.14 -13.14
C GLU A 143 -5.27 -3.69 -13.35
N ALA A 144 -4.25 -3.24 -12.62
CA ALA A 144 -3.67 -1.90 -12.75
C ALA A 144 -3.13 -1.66 -14.16
N GLN A 145 -2.31 -2.57 -14.69
CA GLN A 145 -1.73 -2.46 -16.04
C GLN A 145 -2.81 -2.50 -17.12
N ALA A 146 -3.80 -3.38 -16.99
CA ALA A 146 -4.93 -3.44 -17.91
C ALA A 146 -5.71 -2.12 -17.92
N HIS A 147 -5.96 -1.53 -16.74
CA HIS A 147 -6.68 -0.26 -16.64
C HIS A 147 -5.87 0.93 -17.15
N LEU A 148 -4.57 1.00 -16.85
CA LEU A 148 -3.67 2.02 -17.40
C LEU A 148 -3.66 1.98 -18.93
N LYS A 149 -3.57 0.79 -19.54
CA LYS A 149 -3.70 0.59 -20.98
C LYS A 149 -5.03 1.12 -21.52
N ASN A 150 -6.14 0.82 -20.85
CA ASN A 150 -7.48 1.30 -21.25
C ASN A 150 -7.63 2.82 -21.15
N LEU A 151 -6.91 3.46 -20.23
CA LEU A 151 -6.85 4.91 -20.08
C LEU A 151 -5.85 5.59 -21.02
N ASN A 152 -5.15 4.82 -21.87
CA ASN A 152 -4.06 5.31 -22.71
C ASN A 152 -2.94 6.00 -21.88
N LEU A 153 -2.59 5.41 -20.74
CA LEU A 153 -1.51 5.83 -19.85
C LEU A 153 -0.31 4.86 -19.93
N PRO A 154 0.90 5.26 -19.47
CA PRO A 154 2.05 4.36 -19.38
C PRO A 154 1.74 3.08 -18.60
N HIS A 155 2.13 1.93 -19.15
CA HIS A 155 1.91 0.59 -18.61
C HIS A 155 3.05 -0.35 -19.04
N VAL A 156 3.22 -1.47 -18.35
CA VAL A 156 4.25 -2.49 -18.60
C VAL A 156 3.69 -3.91 -18.56
#